data_AF-R4LKK2-F1
#
_entry.id   AF-R4LKK2-F1
#
_cell.length_a   1.000
_cell.length_b   1.000
_cell.length_c   1.000
_cell.angle_alpha   90.00
_cell.angle_beta   90.00
_cell.angle_gamma   90.00
#
_symmetry.space_group_name_H-M   'P 1'
#
loop_
_entity.id
_entity.type
_entity.pdbx_description
1 polymer ?
#
loop_
_entity_poly.entity_id
_entity_poly.type
_entity_poly.pdbx_seq_one_letter_code
_entity_poly.pdbx_strand_id
1 'polypeptide(L)'
;MVWWRQPYSFLWSALYCGGRITPATVLGLRHLLKAIPASDFGGTDPTLRWAAVWWIRDVIAAALTDTDPKDARLTAARRNEQIVAHWLHNHLARERSIFEWDDNDAPGQVLLAAARVDCFDCLPECYGPLSSLLTPHSPEQLRAAAASATAMLIRHPDLHRYKEEITAYHAEEACHGSPQYRASMLIGLGELGAATSEWLTDPELAVKVCAALAPGLAEDQTATQVLRTASLDPAALDASLAGMHLHQVPQHHHTVAEALCHRVEAFEPLLDSAITAVAYETPGGVSAEPYLRKAFPHGLPIHGTTAQQTLARAIAAHDRAWQSDKRWTQALSRTGLPVEREAWLASAG
;
A
#
# COMPACT_ATOMS: atom_id res chain seq x y z
N MET A 1 15.57 13.15 -11.86
CA MET A 1 14.38 13.91 -11.42
C MET A 1 13.24 13.58 -12.39
N VAL A 2 12.54 12.47 -12.15
CA VAL A 2 11.34 12.06 -12.87
C VAL A 2 10.21 12.12 -11.84
N TRP A 3 9.45 13.21 -11.89
CA TRP A 3 8.28 13.38 -11.04
C TRP A 3 7.19 12.44 -11.54
N TRP A 4 6.91 11.38 -10.77
CA TRP A 4 5.73 10.55 -10.97
C TRP A 4 4.48 11.39 -10.67
N ARG A 5 3.97 12.07 -11.70
CA ARG A 5 2.56 12.39 -11.80
C ARG A 5 2.00 11.53 -12.92
N GLN A 6 1.34 10.42 -12.55
CA GLN A 6 0.17 10.01 -13.30
C GLN A 6 -0.69 11.29 -13.44
N PRO A 7 -0.96 11.81 -14.64
CA PRO A 7 -1.62 13.12 -14.81
C PRO A 7 -2.98 13.20 -14.12
N TYR A 8 -3.57 12.05 -13.79
CA TYR A 8 -4.84 11.91 -13.09
C TYR A 8 -4.75 11.88 -11.57
N SER A 9 -3.54 11.88 -10.99
CA SER A 9 -3.32 11.92 -9.54
C SER A 9 -4.04 13.09 -8.87
N PHE A 10 -4.19 14.24 -9.54
CA PHE A 10 -4.89 15.39 -8.98
C PHE A 10 -6.43 15.20 -8.95
N LEU A 11 -7.02 14.62 -9.99
CA LEU A 11 -8.46 14.32 -10.04
C LEU A 11 -8.82 13.26 -8.98
N TRP A 12 -8.00 12.22 -8.88
CA TRP A 12 -8.19 11.14 -7.92
C TRP A 12 -7.90 11.57 -6.49
N SER A 13 -6.85 12.37 -6.25
CA SER A 13 -6.57 12.95 -4.93
C SER A 13 -7.67 13.92 -4.48
N ALA A 14 -8.32 14.62 -5.40
CA ALA A 14 -9.47 15.48 -5.08
C ALA A 14 -10.72 14.67 -4.70
N LEU A 15 -10.94 13.52 -5.34
CA LEU A 15 -12.04 12.59 -4.99
C LEU A 15 -11.77 11.76 -3.73
N TYR A 16 -10.51 11.75 -3.28
CA TYR A 16 -10.01 10.86 -2.23
C TYR A 16 -9.31 11.61 -1.09
N CYS A 17 -9.42 12.95 -0.98
CA CYS A 17 -8.95 13.78 0.15
C CYS A 17 -7.71 13.26 0.93
N GLY A 18 -6.67 12.78 0.24
CA GLY A 18 -5.48 12.19 0.86
C GLY A 18 -5.67 10.81 1.53
N GLY A 19 -6.56 9.94 1.07
CA GLY A 19 -6.86 8.64 1.66
C GLY A 19 -8.28 8.48 2.24
N ARG A 20 -9.10 9.53 2.22
CA ARG A 20 -10.36 9.59 2.98
C ARG A 20 -11.58 9.41 2.07
N ILE A 21 -12.49 8.53 2.48
CA ILE A 21 -13.81 8.40 1.84
C ILE A 21 -14.67 9.60 2.24
N THR A 22 -15.20 10.28 1.23
CA THR A 22 -16.11 11.41 1.38
C THR A 22 -17.42 11.13 0.65
N PRO A 23 -18.50 11.91 0.86
CA PRO A 23 -19.74 11.76 0.08
C PRO A 23 -19.52 11.82 -1.44
N ALA A 24 -18.53 12.59 -1.91
CA ALA A 24 -18.19 12.65 -3.33
C ALA A 24 -17.57 11.33 -3.86
N THR A 25 -16.85 10.60 -3.00
CA THR A 25 -16.23 9.32 -3.34
C THR A 25 -17.26 8.28 -3.79
N VAL A 26 -18.41 8.19 -3.10
CA VAL A 26 -19.50 7.27 -3.46
C VAL A 26 -20.07 7.59 -4.85
N LEU A 27 -20.29 8.88 -5.12
CA LEU A 27 -20.80 9.34 -6.41
C LEU A 27 -19.80 9.07 -7.54
N GLY A 28 -18.52 9.33 -7.29
CA GLY A 28 -17.43 8.99 -8.21
C GLY A 28 -17.37 7.50 -8.49
N LEU A 29 -17.51 6.66 -7.47
CA LEU A 29 -17.50 5.20 -7.60
C LEU A 29 -18.62 4.73 -8.51
N ARG A 30 -19.86 5.11 -8.22
CA ARG A 30 -21.03 4.74 -9.05
C ARG A 30 -20.91 5.24 -10.50
N HIS A 31 -20.34 6.42 -10.70
CA HIS A 31 -20.11 6.94 -12.05
C HIS A 31 -19.11 6.07 -12.81
N LEU A 32 -17.96 5.78 -12.21
CA LEU A 32 -16.92 4.99 -12.86
C LEU A 32 -17.35 3.55 -13.10
N LEU A 33 -18.08 2.92 -12.18
CA LEU A 33 -18.58 1.55 -12.39
C LEU A 33 -19.44 1.42 -13.65
N LYS A 34 -20.16 2.48 -14.03
CA LYS A 34 -20.92 2.54 -15.29
C LYS A 34 -20.05 2.84 -16.50
N ALA A 35 -18.97 3.60 -16.31
CA ALA A 35 -18.15 4.13 -17.39
C ALA A 35 -17.01 3.19 -17.80
N ILE A 36 -16.32 2.54 -16.85
CA ILE A 36 -15.15 1.70 -17.13
C ILE A 36 -15.39 0.53 -18.11
N PRO A 37 -16.58 -0.10 -18.20
CA PRO A 37 -16.81 -1.16 -19.18
C PRO A 37 -16.99 -0.62 -20.61
N ALA A 38 -17.29 0.67 -20.78
CA ALA A 38 -17.52 1.26 -22.09
C ALA A 38 -16.23 1.18 -22.93
N SER A 39 -16.35 0.74 -24.19
CA SER A 39 -15.20 0.53 -25.06
C SER A 39 -14.44 1.82 -25.37
N ASP A 40 -15.12 2.97 -25.35
CA ASP A 40 -14.60 4.32 -25.58
C ASP A 40 -14.11 5.03 -24.30
N PHE A 41 -14.22 4.41 -23.12
CA PHE A 41 -13.73 5.02 -21.88
C PHE A 41 -12.22 5.26 -21.94
N GLY A 42 -11.83 6.52 -21.74
CA GLY A 42 -10.45 6.99 -21.87
C GLY A 42 -10.10 7.57 -23.24
N GLY A 43 -10.99 7.42 -24.24
CA GLY A 43 -10.76 7.93 -25.59
C GLY A 43 -9.43 7.42 -26.17
N THR A 44 -8.55 8.35 -26.52
CA THR A 44 -7.21 8.05 -27.06
C THR A 44 -6.17 7.74 -25.98
N ASP A 45 -6.49 7.92 -24.70
CA ASP A 45 -5.60 7.63 -23.58
C ASP A 45 -6.07 6.38 -22.81
N PRO A 46 -5.50 5.20 -23.12
CA PRO A 46 -5.87 3.96 -22.43
C PRO A 46 -5.47 3.95 -20.94
N THR A 47 -4.57 4.84 -20.51
CA THR A 47 -4.13 4.92 -19.11
C THR A 47 -5.23 5.46 -18.18
N LEU A 48 -6.23 6.16 -18.73
CA LEU A 48 -7.39 6.64 -17.97
C LEU A 48 -8.22 5.51 -17.37
N ARG A 49 -8.53 4.48 -18.17
CA ARG A 49 -9.28 3.31 -17.70
C ARG A 49 -8.54 2.62 -16.57
N TRP A 50 -7.24 2.48 -16.78
CA TRP A 50 -6.38 1.83 -15.83
C TRP A 50 -6.27 2.62 -14.51
N ALA A 51 -6.11 3.95 -14.58
CA ALA A 51 -6.12 4.83 -13.40
C ALA A 51 -7.47 4.80 -12.65
N ALA A 52 -8.58 4.72 -13.39
CA ALA A 52 -9.91 4.59 -12.79
C ALA A 52 -10.06 3.27 -12.01
N VAL A 53 -9.57 2.15 -12.55
CA VAL A 53 -9.60 0.85 -11.86
C VAL A 53 -8.73 0.87 -10.60
N TRP A 54 -7.55 1.51 -10.63
CA TRP A 54 -6.73 1.69 -9.43
C TRP A 54 -7.43 2.55 -8.38
N TRP A 55 -8.06 3.65 -8.77
CA TRP A 55 -8.81 4.47 -7.83
C TRP A 55 -9.97 3.69 -7.21
N ILE A 56 -10.70 2.89 -8.00
CA ILE A 56 -11.75 1.99 -7.49
C ILE A 56 -11.16 1.02 -6.47
N ARG A 57 -10.00 0.42 -6.76
CA ARG A 57 -9.29 -0.44 -5.80
C ARG A 57 -8.98 0.31 -4.51
N ASP A 58 -8.43 1.53 -4.57
CA ASP A 58 -8.10 2.30 -3.36
C ASP A 58 -9.35 2.62 -2.53
N VAL A 59 -10.48 2.93 -3.18
CA VAL A 59 -11.78 3.10 -2.51
C VAL A 59 -12.26 1.80 -1.85
N ILE A 60 -12.11 0.65 -2.52
CA ILE A 60 -12.40 -0.67 -1.96
C ILE A 60 -11.55 -0.90 -0.71
N ALA A 61 -10.24 -0.64 -0.77
CA ALA A 61 -9.33 -0.77 0.37
C ALA A 61 -9.80 0.08 1.55
N ALA A 62 -10.04 1.37 1.31
CA ALA A 62 -10.47 2.33 2.34
C ALA A 62 -11.79 1.91 2.99
N ALA A 63 -12.76 1.45 2.19
CA ALA A 63 -14.07 1.03 2.68
C ALA A 63 -13.98 -0.23 3.55
N LEU A 64 -13.03 -1.12 3.25
CA LEU A 64 -12.77 -2.39 3.94
C LEU A 64 -11.72 -2.30 5.06
N THR A 65 -11.24 -1.11 5.42
CA THR A 65 -10.31 -0.94 6.56
C THR A 65 -10.92 -1.39 7.89
N ASP A 66 -10.09 -1.59 8.93
CA ASP A 66 -10.41 -2.31 10.17
C ASP A 66 -11.47 -1.69 11.11
N THR A 67 -12.13 -0.59 10.72
CA THR A 67 -13.30 -0.14 11.47
C THR A 67 -14.47 -1.04 11.14
N ASP A 68 -15.08 -1.66 12.16
CA ASP A 68 -16.27 -2.49 11.97
C ASP A 68 -17.33 -1.66 11.22
N PRO A 69 -17.82 -2.11 10.05
CA PRO A 69 -18.90 -1.45 9.33
C PRO A 69 -20.11 -1.18 10.24
N LYS A 70 -20.33 -1.97 11.31
CA LYS A 70 -21.34 -1.71 12.33
C LYS A 70 -21.08 -0.43 13.12
N ASP A 71 -19.84 -0.17 13.52
CA ASP A 71 -19.47 1.06 14.25
C ASP A 71 -19.63 2.29 13.36
N ALA A 72 -19.24 2.17 12.08
CA ALA A 72 -19.47 3.20 11.09
C ALA A 72 -20.99 3.46 10.90
N ARG A 73 -21.81 2.40 10.83
CA ARG A 73 -23.29 2.52 10.77
C ARG A 73 -23.89 3.16 12.02
N LEU A 74 -23.42 2.81 13.22
CA LEU A 74 -23.87 3.44 14.47
C LEU A 74 -23.54 4.92 14.51
N THR A 75 -22.36 5.30 14.03
CA THR A 75 -21.95 6.70 13.92
C THR A 75 -22.78 7.44 12.88
N ALA A 76 -22.94 6.85 11.69
CA ALA A 76 -23.78 7.39 10.62
C ALA A 76 -25.25 7.55 11.03
N ALA A 77 -25.79 6.65 11.85
CA ALA A 77 -27.18 6.72 12.34
C ALA A 77 -27.46 7.94 13.24
N ARG A 78 -26.41 8.61 13.76
CA ARG A 78 -26.54 9.87 14.51
C ARG A 78 -26.74 11.07 13.57
N ARG A 79 -26.81 10.85 12.26
CA ARG A 79 -26.99 11.91 11.25
C ARG A 79 -28.29 12.64 11.47
N ASN A 80 -28.16 13.93 11.73
CA ASN A 80 -29.25 14.88 11.74
C ASN A 80 -29.05 15.83 10.55
N GLU A 81 -29.93 15.72 9.55
CA GLU A 81 -29.80 16.47 8.29
C GLU A 81 -29.79 17.99 8.50
N GLN A 82 -30.54 18.51 9.47
CA GLN A 82 -30.57 19.95 9.75
C GLN A 82 -29.24 20.44 10.34
N ILE A 83 -28.70 19.70 11.31
CA ILE A 83 -27.39 20.02 11.92
C ILE A 83 -26.28 19.91 10.88
N VAL A 84 -26.30 18.85 10.07
CA VAL A 84 -25.35 18.62 8.98
C VAL A 84 -25.43 19.71 7.93
N ALA A 85 -26.62 20.08 7.47
CA ALA A 85 -26.79 21.13 6.47
C ALA A 85 -26.31 22.50 6.99
N HIS A 86 -26.63 22.82 8.25
CA HIS A 86 -26.14 24.04 8.89
C HIS A 86 -24.61 24.05 9.03
N TRP A 87 -24.03 22.94 9.49
CA TRP A 87 -22.59 22.79 9.60
C TRP A 87 -21.91 22.91 8.23
N LEU A 88 -22.42 22.24 7.20
CA LEU A 88 -21.86 22.26 5.85
C LEU A 88 -21.93 23.66 5.25
N HIS A 89 -23.05 24.37 5.42
CA HIS A 89 -23.19 25.76 5.00
C HIS A 89 -22.11 26.65 5.64
N ASN A 90 -21.92 26.54 6.95
CA ASN A 90 -20.90 27.30 7.67
C ASN A 90 -19.47 26.91 7.28
N HIS A 91 -19.24 25.61 7.02
CA HIS A 91 -17.95 25.07 6.63
C HIS A 91 -17.56 25.58 5.24
N LEU A 92 -18.48 25.52 4.26
CA LEU A 92 -18.27 25.97 2.88
C LEU A 92 -18.25 27.50 2.72
N ALA A 93 -18.84 28.25 3.67
CA ALA A 93 -18.80 29.71 3.68
C ALA A 93 -17.41 30.29 4.01
N ARG A 94 -16.46 29.45 4.44
CA ARG A 94 -15.08 29.84 4.74
C ARG A 94 -14.15 29.30 3.66
N GLU A 95 -13.19 30.10 3.22
CA GLU A 95 -12.12 29.62 2.35
C GLU A 95 -11.21 28.69 3.15
N ARG A 96 -11.41 27.39 2.97
CA ARG A 96 -10.69 26.32 3.66
C ARG A 96 -10.23 25.28 2.66
N SER A 97 -9.13 24.62 2.99
CA SER A 97 -8.65 23.50 2.20
C SER A 97 -9.58 22.29 2.37
N ILE A 98 -9.87 21.58 1.28
CA ILE A 98 -10.61 20.29 1.34
C ILE A 98 -9.89 19.23 2.17
N PHE A 99 -8.60 19.43 2.46
CA PHE A 99 -7.79 18.56 3.32
C PHE A 99 -7.97 18.86 4.83
N GLU A 100 -8.63 19.96 5.19
CA GLU A 100 -8.97 20.32 6.58
C GLU A 100 -10.29 19.67 7.05
N TRP A 101 -10.87 18.78 6.24
CA TRP A 101 -12.04 18.00 6.64
C TRP A 101 -11.59 16.92 7.63
N ASP A 102 -11.55 17.24 8.91
CA ASP A 102 -11.09 16.33 9.95
C ASP A 102 -12.23 15.71 10.77
N ASP A 103 -11.91 14.57 11.38
CA ASP A 103 -12.81 13.80 12.23
C ASP A 103 -12.97 14.42 13.62
N ASN A 104 -12.65 15.70 13.84
CA ASN A 104 -12.78 16.31 15.17
C ASN A 104 -14.12 17.07 15.34
N ASP A 105 -14.79 17.41 14.24
CA ASP A 105 -16.11 18.02 14.24
C ASP A 105 -17.21 16.95 14.25
N ALA A 106 -18.09 16.95 15.25
CA ALA A 106 -19.15 15.94 15.39
C ALA A 106 -20.05 15.77 14.14
N PRO A 107 -20.48 16.84 13.43
CA PRO A 107 -21.22 16.68 12.18
C PRO A 107 -20.37 16.14 11.01
N GLY A 108 -19.07 16.46 10.98
CA GLY A 108 -18.12 15.97 9.99
C GLY A 108 -17.86 14.47 10.12
N GLN A 109 -17.62 13.98 11.34
CA GLN A 109 -17.47 12.55 11.64
C GLN A 109 -18.65 11.73 11.13
N VAL A 110 -19.87 12.21 11.35
CA VAL A 110 -21.09 11.51 10.96
C VAL A 110 -21.25 11.46 9.43
N LEU A 111 -20.86 12.53 8.72
CA LEU A 111 -20.83 12.56 7.25
C LEU A 111 -19.80 11.58 6.67
N LEU A 112 -18.59 11.53 7.22
CA LEU A 112 -17.53 10.63 6.76
C LEU A 112 -17.86 9.18 7.07
N ALA A 113 -18.44 8.90 8.24
CA ALA A 113 -18.98 7.58 8.57
C ALA A 113 -20.10 7.15 7.61
N ALA A 114 -21.05 8.03 7.30
CA ALA A 114 -22.11 7.74 6.34
C ALA A 114 -21.56 7.46 4.94
N ALA A 115 -20.62 8.28 4.45
CA ALA A 115 -19.99 8.07 3.15
C ALA A 115 -19.24 6.73 3.08
N ARG A 116 -18.60 6.32 4.17
CA ARG A 116 -17.95 5.01 4.26
C ARG A 116 -18.95 3.86 4.20
N VAL A 117 -20.07 3.97 4.92
CA VAL A 117 -21.16 2.98 4.85
C VAL A 117 -21.71 2.89 3.43
N ASP A 118 -21.98 4.02 2.79
CA ASP A 118 -22.46 4.07 1.42
C ASP A 118 -21.46 3.45 0.42
N CYS A 119 -20.16 3.68 0.61
CA CYS A 119 -19.12 3.04 -0.19
C CYS A 119 -19.09 1.52 0.06
N PHE A 120 -19.13 1.08 1.32
CA PHE A 120 -19.15 -0.34 1.70
C PHE A 120 -20.35 -1.06 1.08
N ASP A 121 -21.55 -0.50 1.22
CA ASP A 121 -22.79 -1.08 0.69
C ASP A 121 -22.80 -1.07 -0.86
N CYS A 122 -22.04 -0.21 -1.51
CA CYS A 122 -21.87 -0.16 -2.97
C CYS A 122 -20.86 -1.20 -3.50
N LEU A 123 -19.99 -1.78 -2.66
CA LEU A 123 -18.91 -2.67 -3.11
C LEU A 123 -19.38 -3.90 -3.90
N PRO A 124 -20.53 -4.56 -3.57
CA PRO A 124 -21.04 -5.65 -4.38
C PRO A 124 -21.29 -5.28 -5.85
N GLU A 125 -21.68 -4.03 -6.12
CA GLU A 125 -21.91 -3.53 -7.49
C GLU A 125 -20.61 -3.40 -8.29
N CYS A 126 -19.44 -3.35 -7.63
CA CYS A 126 -18.15 -3.25 -8.27
C CYS A 126 -17.74 -4.53 -9.00
N TYR A 127 -18.22 -5.70 -8.55
CA TYR A 127 -17.72 -7.00 -9.03
C TYR A 127 -17.94 -7.18 -10.54
N GLY A 128 -19.15 -6.98 -11.04
CA GLY A 128 -19.51 -7.19 -12.44
C GLY A 128 -18.67 -6.35 -13.43
N PRO A 129 -18.61 -5.02 -13.26
CA PRO A 129 -17.77 -4.16 -14.08
C PRO A 129 -16.29 -4.56 -14.05
N LEU A 130 -15.73 -4.89 -12.88
CA LEU A 130 -14.31 -5.25 -12.77
C LEU A 130 -14.01 -6.64 -13.35
N SER A 131 -14.87 -7.64 -13.10
CA SER A 131 -14.69 -8.99 -13.66
C SER A 131 -14.78 -8.99 -15.18
N SER A 132 -15.60 -8.10 -15.76
CA SER A 132 -15.67 -7.90 -17.22
C SER A 132 -14.36 -7.44 -17.85
N LEU A 133 -13.42 -6.91 -17.07
CA LEU A 133 -12.11 -6.47 -17.55
C LEU A 133 -11.06 -7.59 -17.54
N LEU A 134 -11.34 -8.74 -16.91
CA LEU A 134 -10.42 -9.87 -16.77
C LEU A 134 -10.29 -10.72 -18.05
N THR A 135 -10.98 -10.36 -19.13
CA THR A 135 -10.98 -11.10 -20.41
C THR A 135 -9.58 -11.14 -21.04
N PRO A 136 -9.22 -12.22 -21.76
CA PRO A 136 -7.92 -12.34 -22.45
C PRO A 136 -7.62 -11.23 -23.48
N HIS A 137 -8.64 -10.52 -23.96
CA HIS A 137 -8.46 -9.42 -24.92
C HIS A 137 -8.05 -8.10 -24.26
N SER A 138 -8.22 -7.98 -22.94
CA SER A 138 -7.80 -6.80 -22.20
C SER A 138 -6.27 -6.78 -22.05
N PRO A 139 -5.61 -5.60 -22.15
CA PRO A 139 -4.18 -5.48 -21.88
C PRO A 139 -3.80 -5.98 -20.48
N GLU A 140 -2.64 -6.61 -20.34
CA GLU A 140 -2.15 -7.17 -19.07
C GLU A 140 -2.22 -6.18 -17.90
N GLN A 141 -1.89 -4.91 -18.13
CA GLN A 141 -1.91 -3.87 -17.09
C GLN A 141 -3.33 -3.61 -16.56
N LEU A 142 -4.32 -3.63 -17.46
CA LEU A 142 -5.72 -3.46 -17.09
C LEU A 142 -6.25 -4.70 -16.36
N ARG A 143 -5.88 -5.90 -16.83
CA ARG A 143 -6.21 -7.17 -16.17
C ARG A 143 -5.60 -7.23 -14.77
N ALA A 144 -4.34 -6.85 -14.61
CA ALA A 144 -3.66 -6.82 -13.31
C ALA A 144 -4.33 -5.87 -12.31
N ALA A 145 -4.73 -4.67 -12.76
CA ALA A 145 -5.45 -3.72 -11.92
C ALA A 145 -6.84 -4.25 -11.53
N ALA A 146 -7.57 -4.82 -12.49
CA ALA A 146 -8.89 -5.40 -12.24
C ALA A 146 -8.81 -6.62 -11.31
N ALA A 147 -7.83 -7.50 -11.51
CA ALA A 147 -7.61 -8.69 -10.69
C ALA A 147 -7.26 -8.31 -9.25
N SER A 148 -6.41 -7.30 -9.06
CA SER A 148 -6.10 -6.79 -7.72
C SER A 148 -7.32 -6.14 -7.05
N ALA A 149 -8.17 -5.44 -7.81
CA ALA A 149 -9.42 -4.88 -7.28
C ALA A 149 -10.42 -5.98 -6.90
N THR A 150 -10.58 -7.02 -7.73
CA THR A 150 -11.48 -8.14 -7.45
C THR A 150 -10.98 -8.98 -6.28
N ALA A 151 -9.68 -9.24 -6.17
CA ALA A 151 -9.08 -9.96 -5.03
C ALA A 151 -9.43 -9.27 -3.70
N MET A 152 -9.29 -7.95 -3.64
CA MET A 152 -9.62 -7.20 -2.42
C MET A 152 -11.13 -7.15 -2.14
N LEU A 153 -11.96 -7.07 -3.18
CA LEU A 153 -13.43 -7.12 -3.05
C LEU A 153 -13.93 -8.39 -2.36
N ILE A 154 -13.23 -9.52 -2.49
CA ILE A 154 -13.62 -10.80 -1.86
C ILE A 154 -13.67 -10.69 -0.32
N ARG A 155 -12.99 -9.71 0.29
CA ARG A 155 -13.10 -9.44 1.74
C ARG A 155 -14.51 -8.95 2.14
N HIS A 156 -15.32 -8.46 1.20
CA HIS A 156 -16.71 -8.13 1.44
C HIS A 156 -17.56 -9.41 1.59
N PRO A 157 -18.37 -9.55 2.66
CA PRO A 157 -19.12 -10.79 2.94
C PRO A 157 -19.97 -11.32 1.78
N ASP A 158 -20.68 -10.42 1.08
CA ASP A 158 -21.58 -10.80 -0.03
C ASP A 158 -20.84 -11.31 -1.28
N LEU A 159 -19.54 -11.05 -1.37
CA LEU A 159 -18.71 -11.43 -2.52
C LEU A 159 -17.85 -12.67 -2.24
N HIS A 160 -17.87 -13.21 -1.01
CA HIS A 160 -17.06 -14.38 -0.64
C HIS A 160 -17.30 -15.61 -1.53
N ARG A 161 -18.51 -15.74 -2.09
CA ARG A 161 -18.86 -16.82 -3.03
C ARG A 161 -17.99 -16.85 -4.30
N TYR A 162 -17.34 -15.74 -4.67
CA TYR A 162 -16.45 -15.65 -5.83
C TYR A 162 -15.00 -15.95 -5.50
N LYS A 163 -14.67 -16.24 -4.23
CA LYS A 163 -13.28 -16.45 -3.78
C LYS A 163 -12.56 -17.52 -4.60
N GLU A 164 -13.19 -18.67 -4.80
CA GLU A 164 -12.59 -19.80 -5.52
C GLU A 164 -12.33 -19.46 -6.99
N GLU A 165 -13.29 -18.82 -7.67
CA GLU A 165 -13.17 -18.35 -9.05
C GLU A 165 -12.00 -17.37 -9.22
N ILE A 166 -11.94 -16.34 -8.38
CA ILE A 166 -10.88 -15.32 -8.44
C ILE A 166 -9.53 -15.91 -8.07
N THR A 167 -9.47 -16.86 -7.12
CA THR A 167 -8.23 -17.57 -6.79
C THR A 167 -7.73 -18.40 -7.97
N ALA A 168 -8.62 -19.14 -8.63
CA ALA A 168 -8.28 -19.93 -9.80
C ALA A 168 -7.76 -19.04 -10.94
N TYR A 169 -8.42 -17.90 -11.18
CA TYR A 169 -7.95 -16.91 -12.17
C TYR A 169 -6.52 -16.44 -11.89
N HIS A 170 -6.22 -16.04 -10.65
CA HIS A 170 -4.88 -15.56 -10.33
C HIS A 170 -3.83 -16.68 -10.43
N ALA A 171 -4.16 -17.91 -10.05
CA ALA A 171 -3.26 -19.05 -10.17
C ALA A 171 -2.95 -19.39 -11.64
N GLU A 172 -3.96 -19.38 -12.50
CA GLU A 172 -3.79 -19.60 -13.94
C GLU A 172 -2.94 -18.48 -14.57
N GLU A 173 -3.26 -17.22 -14.27
CA GLU A 173 -2.57 -16.06 -14.85
C GLU A 173 -1.16 -15.87 -14.29
N ALA A 174 -0.86 -16.35 -13.08
CA ALA A 174 0.50 -16.37 -12.51
C ALA A 174 1.47 -17.27 -13.30
N CYS A 175 0.96 -18.13 -14.18
CA CYS A 175 1.77 -18.97 -15.07
C CYS A 175 2.01 -18.34 -16.46
N HIS A 176 1.34 -17.22 -16.78
CA HIS A 176 1.31 -16.66 -18.13
C HIS A 176 1.67 -15.17 -18.16
N GLY A 177 2.09 -14.69 -19.33
CA GLY A 177 2.35 -13.27 -19.56
C GLY A 177 3.72 -12.79 -19.06
N SER A 178 3.86 -11.48 -18.92
CA SER A 178 5.10 -10.84 -18.49
C SER A 178 5.46 -11.15 -17.02
N PRO A 179 6.75 -11.11 -16.62
CA PRO A 179 7.15 -11.26 -15.21
C PRO A 179 6.40 -10.33 -14.25
N GLN A 180 6.13 -9.08 -14.66
CA GLN A 180 5.41 -8.08 -13.87
C GLN A 180 3.93 -8.45 -13.70
N TYR A 181 3.33 -8.99 -14.75
CA TYR A 181 1.96 -9.47 -14.71
C TYR A 181 1.82 -10.69 -13.79
N ARG A 182 2.72 -11.67 -13.91
CA ARG A 182 2.78 -12.84 -13.00
C ARG A 182 2.99 -12.42 -11.54
N ALA A 183 3.92 -11.49 -11.29
CA ALA A 183 4.17 -10.92 -9.96
C ALA A 183 2.91 -10.25 -9.38
N SER A 184 2.15 -9.53 -10.21
CA SER A 184 0.86 -8.92 -9.84
C SER A 184 -0.16 -9.96 -9.38
N MET A 185 -0.25 -11.08 -10.10
CA MET A 185 -1.16 -12.17 -9.75
C MET A 185 -0.79 -12.82 -8.41
N LEU A 186 0.50 -12.93 -8.11
CA LEU A 186 0.97 -13.52 -6.86
C LEU A 186 0.67 -12.66 -5.64
N ILE A 187 0.70 -11.32 -5.77
CA ILE A 187 0.21 -10.44 -4.71
C ILE A 187 -1.26 -10.73 -4.43
N GLY A 188 -2.10 -10.82 -5.46
CA GLY A 188 -3.52 -11.16 -5.31
C GLY A 188 -3.76 -12.55 -4.72
N LEU A 189 -2.99 -13.57 -5.11
CA LEU A 189 -3.05 -14.90 -4.48
C LEU A 189 -2.75 -14.85 -2.98
N GLY A 190 -1.70 -14.11 -2.60
CA GLY A 190 -1.36 -13.89 -1.20
C GLY A 190 -2.48 -13.19 -0.43
N GLU A 191 -3.09 -12.14 -0.99
CA GLU A 191 -4.24 -11.43 -0.42
C GLU A 191 -5.47 -12.35 -0.23
N LEU A 192 -5.68 -13.31 -1.14
CA LEU A 192 -6.76 -14.30 -1.08
C LEU A 192 -6.48 -15.44 -0.08
N GLY A 193 -5.25 -15.52 0.44
CA GLY A 193 -4.79 -16.58 1.35
C GLY A 193 -4.49 -17.90 0.64
N ALA A 194 -4.21 -17.87 -0.67
CA ALA A 194 -3.79 -19.03 -1.43
C ALA A 194 -2.29 -19.32 -1.23
N ALA A 195 -1.89 -20.57 -1.47
CA ALA A 195 -0.49 -20.96 -1.42
C ALA A 195 0.28 -20.36 -2.62
N THR A 196 1.47 -19.83 -2.34
CA THR A 196 2.36 -19.24 -3.37
C THR A 196 3.76 -19.90 -3.39
N SER A 197 3.95 -21.00 -2.66
CA SER A 197 5.28 -21.62 -2.46
C SER A 197 5.93 -22.12 -3.75
N GLU A 198 5.14 -22.55 -4.73
CA GLU A 198 5.67 -23.07 -6.01
C GLU A 198 6.41 -22.00 -6.84
N TRP A 199 6.11 -20.71 -6.62
CA TRP A 199 6.77 -19.59 -7.31
C TRP A 199 8.04 -19.09 -6.63
N LEU A 200 8.42 -19.65 -5.47
CA LEU A 200 9.68 -19.29 -4.79
C LEU A 200 10.93 -19.67 -5.61
N THR A 201 10.78 -20.59 -6.56
CA THR A 201 11.84 -21.02 -7.48
C THR A 201 11.73 -20.41 -8.88
N ASP A 202 10.82 -19.45 -9.10
CA ASP A 202 10.69 -18.80 -10.40
C ASP A 202 12.02 -18.12 -10.83
N PRO A 203 12.41 -18.17 -12.11
CA PRO A 203 13.62 -17.48 -12.56
C PRO A 203 13.59 -15.97 -12.25
N GLU A 204 12.41 -15.35 -12.33
CA GLU A 204 12.25 -13.90 -12.22
C GLU A 204 12.20 -13.43 -10.77
N LEU A 205 13.03 -12.43 -10.43
CA LEU A 205 13.14 -11.91 -9.06
C LEU A 205 11.81 -11.34 -8.55
N ALA A 206 11.11 -10.56 -9.38
CA ALA A 206 9.83 -9.95 -9.01
C ALA A 206 8.77 -11.00 -8.62
N VAL A 207 8.72 -12.11 -9.37
CA VAL A 207 7.78 -13.21 -9.13
C VAL A 207 8.10 -13.89 -7.80
N LYS A 208 9.38 -14.26 -7.57
CA LYS A 208 9.83 -14.83 -6.29
C LYS A 208 9.52 -13.94 -5.10
N VAL A 209 9.81 -12.65 -5.20
CA VAL A 209 9.60 -11.70 -4.11
C VAL A 209 8.11 -11.54 -3.81
N CYS A 210 7.27 -11.37 -4.84
CA CYS A 210 5.83 -11.24 -4.64
C CYS A 210 5.21 -12.52 -4.08
N ALA A 211 5.66 -13.70 -4.51
CA ALA A 211 5.29 -14.97 -3.90
C ALA A 211 5.68 -15.02 -2.42
N ALA A 212 6.94 -14.67 -2.12
CA ALA A 212 7.49 -14.71 -0.77
C ALA A 212 6.83 -13.72 0.20
N LEU A 213 6.24 -12.63 -0.29
CA LEU A 213 5.48 -11.66 0.51
C LEU A 213 4.11 -12.18 0.97
N ALA A 214 3.61 -13.29 0.43
CA ALA A 214 2.32 -13.86 0.83
C ALA A 214 2.28 -14.15 2.34
N PRO A 215 1.20 -13.75 3.06
CA PRO A 215 1.07 -14.00 4.50
C PRO A 215 1.18 -15.49 4.88
N GLY A 216 0.68 -16.38 4.02
CA GLY A 216 0.76 -17.83 4.22
C GLY A 216 2.18 -18.41 4.25
N LEU A 217 3.19 -17.63 3.85
CA LEU A 217 4.60 -18.01 3.86
C LEU A 217 5.42 -17.25 4.93
N ALA A 218 4.76 -16.65 5.93
CA ALA A 218 5.45 -15.92 7.00
C ALA A 218 6.48 -16.80 7.74
N GLU A 219 6.14 -18.06 8.01
CA GLU A 219 7.02 -19.01 8.72
C GLU A 219 7.93 -19.82 7.77
N ASP A 220 7.88 -19.56 6.46
CA ASP A 220 8.68 -20.30 5.48
C ASP A 220 10.11 -19.74 5.38
N GLN A 221 11.10 -20.60 5.65
CA GLN A 221 12.51 -20.22 5.61
C GLN A 221 13.01 -19.87 4.20
N THR A 222 12.50 -20.54 3.17
CA THR A 222 12.85 -20.26 1.77
C THR A 222 12.32 -18.90 1.35
N ALA A 223 11.06 -18.58 1.69
CA ALA A 223 10.48 -17.27 1.46
C ALA A 223 11.27 -16.17 2.20
N THR A 224 11.64 -16.41 3.45
CA THR A 224 12.48 -15.48 4.23
C THR A 224 13.84 -15.25 3.57
N GLN A 225 14.48 -16.31 3.06
CA GLN A 225 15.75 -16.19 2.36
C GLN A 225 15.64 -15.45 1.02
N VAL A 226 14.55 -15.63 0.28
CA VAL A 226 14.25 -14.85 -0.94
C VAL A 226 14.18 -13.36 -0.61
N LEU A 227 13.40 -12.98 0.40
CA LEU A 227 13.24 -11.58 0.81
C LEU A 227 14.57 -10.99 1.31
N ARG A 228 15.35 -11.75 2.10
CA ARG A 228 16.67 -11.32 2.57
C ARG A 228 17.60 -11.07 1.39
N THR A 229 17.64 -11.98 0.42
CA THR A 229 18.46 -11.83 -0.79
C THR A 229 18.06 -10.59 -1.58
N ALA A 230 16.77 -10.34 -1.77
CA ALA A 230 16.27 -9.14 -2.44
C ALA A 230 16.64 -7.85 -1.68
N SER A 231 16.63 -7.86 -0.35
CA SER A 231 16.98 -6.69 0.47
C SER A 231 18.47 -6.31 0.40
N LEU A 232 19.35 -7.22 -0.02
CA LEU A 232 20.78 -6.98 -0.16
C LEU A 232 21.15 -6.31 -1.49
N ASP A 233 20.27 -6.37 -2.50
CA ASP A 233 20.42 -5.66 -3.76
C ASP A 233 19.14 -4.90 -4.13
N PRO A 234 18.91 -3.73 -3.49
CA PRO A 234 17.74 -2.89 -3.77
C PRO A 234 17.64 -2.45 -5.23
N ALA A 235 18.77 -2.29 -5.95
CA ALA A 235 18.77 -1.88 -7.34
C ALA A 235 18.27 -3.00 -8.27
N ALA A 236 18.68 -4.25 -8.02
CA ALA A 236 18.13 -5.41 -8.72
C ALA A 236 16.63 -5.56 -8.45
N LEU A 237 16.19 -5.34 -7.21
CA LEU A 237 14.77 -5.36 -6.86
C LEU A 237 13.98 -4.29 -7.63
N ASP A 238 14.46 -3.03 -7.63
CA ASP A 238 13.88 -1.93 -8.42
C ASP A 238 13.76 -2.29 -9.91
N ALA A 239 14.84 -2.82 -10.49
CA ALA A 239 14.87 -3.20 -11.90
C ALA A 239 13.88 -4.33 -12.20
N SER A 240 13.75 -5.32 -11.31
CA SER A 240 12.83 -6.45 -11.49
C SER A 240 11.36 -6.02 -11.45
N LEU A 241 11.05 -5.01 -10.64
CA LEU A 241 9.70 -4.45 -10.49
C LEU A 241 9.45 -3.28 -11.47
N ALA A 242 10.43 -2.91 -12.30
CA ALA A 242 10.25 -1.85 -13.28
C ALA A 242 9.11 -2.20 -14.24
N GLY A 243 8.14 -1.29 -14.39
CA GLY A 243 6.94 -1.52 -15.18
C GLY A 243 5.81 -2.22 -14.44
N MET A 244 6.07 -2.85 -13.28
CA MET A 244 5.03 -3.19 -12.33
C MET A 244 4.49 -1.89 -11.72
N HIS A 245 3.19 -1.81 -11.58
CA HIS A 245 2.56 -0.60 -11.12
C HIS A 245 2.66 -0.52 -9.60
N LEU A 246 3.36 0.52 -9.13
CA LEU A 246 3.78 0.74 -7.74
C LEU A 246 2.63 0.70 -6.71
N HIS A 247 1.37 0.71 -7.11
CA HIS A 247 0.21 0.62 -6.21
C HIS A 247 -0.01 -0.78 -5.61
N GLN A 248 0.52 -1.84 -6.23
CA GLN A 248 0.38 -3.21 -5.71
C GLN A 248 1.34 -3.48 -4.55
N VAL A 249 2.54 -2.92 -4.62
CA VAL A 249 3.54 -2.98 -3.56
C VAL A 249 4.14 -1.58 -3.38
N PRO A 250 3.37 -0.64 -2.81
CA PRO A 250 3.88 0.70 -2.57
C PRO A 250 5.06 0.61 -1.61
N GLN A 251 6.11 1.38 -1.89
CA GLN A 251 7.34 1.36 -1.09
C GLN A 251 7.88 -0.07 -0.89
N HIS A 252 8.03 -0.85 -1.96
CA HIS A 252 8.43 -2.25 -1.93
C HIS A 252 9.64 -2.56 -1.05
N HIS A 253 10.64 -1.68 -0.96
CA HIS A 253 11.75 -1.81 -0.01
C HIS A 253 11.29 -1.83 1.45
N HIS A 254 10.38 -0.94 1.83
CA HIS A 254 9.77 -0.91 3.16
C HIS A 254 8.96 -2.18 3.40
N THR A 255 8.15 -2.62 2.42
CA THR A 255 7.35 -3.85 2.54
C THR A 255 8.21 -5.10 2.75
N VAL A 256 9.32 -5.23 2.01
CA VAL A 256 10.29 -6.32 2.20
C VAL A 256 10.96 -6.23 3.57
N ALA A 257 11.35 -5.03 4.00
CA ALA A 257 11.97 -4.81 5.30
C ALA A 257 11.03 -5.11 6.49
N GLU A 258 9.76 -4.69 6.41
CA GLU A 258 8.70 -5.04 7.37
C GLU A 258 8.51 -6.55 7.46
N ALA A 259 8.36 -7.22 6.31
CA ALA A 259 8.20 -8.67 6.26
C ALA A 259 9.40 -9.38 6.92
N LEU A 260 10.63 -8.97 6.62
CA LEU A 260 11.83 -9.53 7.25
C LEU A 260 11.88 -9.29 8.77
N CYS A 261 11.58 -8.07 9.21
CA CYS A 261 11.60 -7.72 10.63
C CYS A 261 10.52 -8.46 11.45
N HIS A 262 9.41 -8.83 10.81
CA HIS A 262 8.38 -9.67 11.43
C HIS A 262 8.79 -11.15 11.49
N ARG A 263 9.43 -11.69 10.45
CA ARG A 263 9.76 -13.12 10.34
C ARG A 263 11.03 -13.53 11.09
N VAL A 264 11.98 -12.62 11.26
CA VAL A 264 13.25 -12.89 11.95
C VAL A 264 13.18 -12.34 13.37
N GLU A 265 13.27 -13.21 14.38
CA GLU A 265 13.16 -12.82 15.78
C GLU A 265 14.28 -11.86 16.21
N ALA A 266 15.54 -12.25 15.96
CA ALA A 266 16.73 -11.48 16.32
C ALA A 266 17.11 -10.43 15.24
N PHE A 267 17.78 -9.35 15.64
CA PHE A 267 18.21 -8.31 14.70
C PHE A 267 19.49 -8.70 13.95
N GLU A 268 20.38 -9.47 14.58
CA GLU A 268 21.71 -9.80 14.07
C GLU A 268 21.70 -10.36 12.62
N PRO A 269 20.78 -11.27 12.22
CA PRO A 269 20.73 -11.76 10.85
C PRO A 269 20.30 -10.70 9.81
N LEU A 270 19.70 -9.60 10.24
CA LEU A 270 19.20 -8.51 9.40
C LEU A 270 20.19 -7.36 9.24
N LEU A 271 21.34 -7.40 9.91
CA LEU A 271 22.30 -6.28 9.95
C LEU A 271 22.71 -5.80 8.55
N ASP A 272 23.07 -6.72 7.66
CA ASP A 272 23.51 -6.37 6.31
C ASP A 272 22.38 -5.72 5.51
N SER A 273 21.15 -6.25 5.62
CA SER A 273 19.96 -5.67 5.01
C SER A 273 19.68 -4.26 5.53
N ALA A 274 19.85 -4.03 6.83
CA ALA A 274 19.66 -2.74 7.46
C ALA A 274 20.70 -1.71 6.98
N ILE A 275 21.97 -2.09 6.91
CA ILE A 275 23.05 -1.22 6.41
C ILE A 275 22.81 -0.87 4.94
N THR A 276 22.44 -1.86 4.12
CA THR A 276 22.08 -1.64 2.72
C THR A 276 20.90 -0.67 2.59
N ALA A 277 19.87 -0.82 3.42
CA ALA A 277 18.72 0.10 3.43
C ALA A 277 19.07 1.53 3.87
N VAL A 278 20.05 1.70 4.78
CA VAL A 278 20.57 3.04 5.16
C VAL A 278 21.31 3.69 3.99
N ALA A 279 22.11 2.91 3.25
CA ALA A 279 22.89 3.40 2.13
C ALA A 279 22.03 3.67 0.87
N TYR A 280 20.95 2.91 0.70
CA TYR A 280 20.12 2.96 -0.50
C TYR A 280 19.03 4.04 -0.43
N GLU A 281 19.12 5.00 -1.32
CA GLU A 281 18.19 6.12 -1.36
C GLU A 281 16.95 5.79 -2.18
N THR A 282 15.77 5.84 -1.55
CA THR A 282 14.51 5.71 -2.29
C THR A 282 13.81 7.06 -2.44
N PRO A 283 13.15 7.34 -3.57
CA PRO A 283 12.34 8.56 -3.74
C PRO A 283 11.17 8.68 -2.74
N GLY A 284 10.69 7.55 -2.19
CA GLY A 284 9.44 7.46 -1.41
C GLY A 284 9.59 7.48 0.12
N GLY A 285 10.82 7.53 0.65
CA GLY A 285 11.05 7.54 2.10
C GLY A 285 12.36 6.85 2.50
N VAL A 286 12.53 6.59 3.79
CA VAL A 286 13.66 5.85 4.34
C VAL A 286 13.25 4.39 4.49
N SER A 287 13.76 3.52 3.62
CA SER A 287 13.51 2.07 3.66
C SER A 287 14.07 1.40 4.92
N ALA A 288 14.99 2.06 5.62
CA ALA A 288 15.60 1.57 6.85
C ALA A 288 14.66 1.57 8.07
N GLU A 289 13.55 2.31 8.05
CA GLU A 289 12.65 2.49 9.21
C GLU A 289 12.23 1.18 9.92
N PRO A 290 11.83 0.10 9.22
CA PRO A 290 11.49 -1.17 9.87
C PRO A 290 12.66 -1.76 10.65
N TYR A 291 13.86 -1.74 10.07
CA TYR A 291 15.08 -2.23 10.72
C TYR A 291 15.46 -1.38 11.93
N LEU A 292 15.24 -0.06 11.89
CA LEU A 292 15.48 0.82 13.04
C LEU A 292 14.56 0.45 14.21
N ARG A 293 13.27 0.19 13.96
CA ARG A 293 12.33 -0.26 15.01
C ARG A 293 12.73 -1.60 15.59
N LYS A 294 13.21 -2.52 14.74
CA LYS A 294 13.67 -3.85 15.16
C LYS A 294 14.97 -3.79 15.98
N ALA A 295 15.93 -2.98 15.54
CA ALA A 295 17.22 -2.85 16.19
C ALA A 295 17.13 -2.05 17.50
N PHE A 296 16.26 -1.05 17.58
CA PHE A 296 16.20 -0.09 18.68
C PHE A 296 14.77 0.08 19.24
N PRO A 297 14.12 -1.00 19.72
CA PRO A 297 12.72 -0.96 20.16
C PRO A 297 12.48 -0.05 21.38
N HIS A 298 13.54 0.31 22.11
CA HIS A 298 13.50 1.15 23.31
C HIS A 298 14.37 2.41 23.17
N GLY A 299 14.66 2.83 21.93
CA GLY A 299 15.59 3.92 21.63
C GLY A 299 17.05 3.46 21.54
N LEU A 300 17.97 4.42 21.37
CA LEU A 300 19.40 4.14 21.25
C LEU A 300 19.99 3.67 22.59
N PRO A 301 20.61 2.47 22.64
CA PRO A 301 21.27 1.98 23.85
C PRO A 301 22.64 2.66 24.03
N ILE A 302 23.03 2.87 25.29
CA ILE A 302 24.39 3.30 25.66
C ILE A 302 25.40 2.16 25.41
N HIS A 303 24.99 0.91 25.65
CA HIS A 303 25.79 -0.30 25.42
C HIS A 303 24.95 -1.31 24.64
N GLY A 304 24.89 -1.14 23.31
CA GLY A 304 24.17 -2.06 22.42
C GLY A 304 24.96 -3.33 22.10
N THR A 305 24.30 -4.27 21.43
CA THR A 305 24.97 -5.43 20.81
C THR A 305 25.92 -4.95 19.70
N THR A 306 26.86 -5.80 19.29
CA THR A 306 27.78 -5.48 18.18
C THR A 306 27.03 -5.13 16.89
N ALA A 307 25.89 -5.77 16.62
CA ALA A 307 25.06 -5.44 15.48
C ALA A 307 24.44 -4.04 15.60
N GLN A 308 23.89 -3.70 16.77
CA GLN A 308 23.35 -2.36 17.06
C GLN A 308 24.41 -1.27 16.92
N GLN A 309 25.59 -1.46 17.50
CA GLN A 309 26.72 -0.52 17.38
C GLN A 309 27.19 -0.37 15.92
N THR A 310 27.16 -1.45 15.14
CA THR A 310 27.53 -1.43 13.72
C THR A 310 26.52 -0.66 12.88
N LEU A 311 25.22 -0.90 13.11
CA LEU A 311 24.17 -0.12 12.45
C LEU A 311 24.23 1.36 12.85
N ALA A 312 24.45 1.66 14.14
CA ALA A 312 24.59 3.03 14.62
C ALA A 312 25.76 3.77 13.95
N ARG A 313 26.90 3.09 13.76
CA ARG A 313 28.04 3.61 12.97
C ARG A 313 27.66 3.89 11.51
N ALA A 314 26.94 2.97 10.87
CA ALA A 314 26.51 3.16 9.48
C ALA A 314 25.60 4.38 9.31
N ILE A 315 24.66 4.59 10.23
CA ILE A 315 23.76 5.75 10.23
C ILE A 315 24.53 7.05 10.53
N ALA A 316 25.41 7.03 11.54
CA ALA A 316 26.27 8.17 11.85
C ALA A 316 27.19 8.54 10.68
N ALA A 317 27.61 7.58 9.85
CA ALA A 317 28.42 7.82 8.65
C ALA A 317 27.60 8.28 7.43
N HIS A 318 26.28 8.10 7.42
CA HIS A 318 25.43 8.50 6.31
C HIS A 318 25.14 10.00 6.33
N ASP A 319 26.01 10.82 5.72
CA ASP A 319 25.95 12.28 5.79
C ASP A 319 24.58 12.90 5.43
N ARG A 320 23.84 12.28 4.50
CA ARG A 320 22.51 12.77 4.11
C ARG A 320 21.46 12.70 5.21
N ALA A 321 21.57 11.77 6.16
CA ALA A 321 20.69 11.76 7.33
C ALA A 321 20.79 13.06 8.15
N TRP A 322 21.93 13.76 8.04
CA TRP A 322 22.28 14.94 8.85
C TRP A 322 22.20 16.26 8.07
N GLN A 323 22.05 16.23 6.74
CA GLN A 323 22.01 17.43 5.87
C GLN A 323 20.60 18.05 5.77
N SER A 324 19.81 18.05 6.84
CA SER A 324 18.41 18.53 6.86
C SER A 324 17.45 17.78 5.90
N ASP A 325 17.73 16.51 5.57
CA ASP A 325 16.77 15.69 4.83
C ASP A 325 15.55 15.38 5.72
N LYS A 326 14.44 16.07 5.45
CA LYS A 326 13.19 15.94 6.18
C LYS A 326 12.70 14.49 6.27
N ARG A 327 13.03 13.63 5.29
CA ARG A 327 12.59 12.22 5.28
C ARG A 327 13.29 11.43 6.38
N TRP A 328 14.60 11.63 6.55
CA TRP A 328 15.37 11.03 7.63
C TRP A 328 14.92 11.54 8.99
N THR A 329 14.77 12.85 9.16
CA THR A 329 14.24 13.41 10.41
C THR A 329 12.87 12.83 10.75
N GLN A 330 11.95 12.72 9.78
CA GLN A 330 10.63 12.13 10.00
C GLN A 330 10.68 10.62 10.31
N ALA A 331 11.57 9.86 9.68
CA ALA A 331 11.75 8.44 9.96
C ALA A 331 12.30 8.21 11.38
N LEU A 332 13.31 8.99 11.79
CA LEU A 332 13.88 8.93 13.14
C LEU A 332 12.83 9.34 14.20
N SER A 333 12.09 10.42 13.97
CA SER A 333 11.01 10.83 14.88
C SER A 333 9.90 9.78 15.00
N ARG A 334 9.48 9.15 13.89
CA ARG A 334 8.45 8.08 13.92
C ARG A 334 8.90 6.83 14.65
N THR A 335 10.21 6.61 14.78
CA THR A 335 10.80 5.50 15.52
C THR A 335 11.20 5.87 16.95
N GLY A 336 10.98 7.12 17.37
CA GLY A 336 11.38 7.61 18.69
C GLY A 336 12.90 7.71 18.88
N LEU A 337 13.67 7.75 17.78
CA LEU A 337 15.12 7.81 17.80
C LEU A 337 15.62 9.26 17.70
N PRO A 338 16.79 9.57 18.28
CA PRO A 338 17.34 10.91 18.27
C PRO A 338 17.69 11.35 16.83
N VAL A 339 17.49 12.64 16.59
CA VAL A 339 17.73 13.29 15.29
C VAL A 339 19.13 13.93 15.21
N GLU A 340 19.88 13.85 16.30
CA GLU A 340 21.23 14.39 16.47
C GLU A 340 22.29 13.32 16.18
N ARG A 341 23.24 13.63 15.27
CA ARG A 341 24.32 12.72 14.85
C ARG A 341 25.17 12.25 16.03
N GLU A 342 25.37 13.11 17.02
CA GLU A 342 26.18 12.86 18.20
C GLU A 342 25.64 11.70 19.05
N ALA A 343 24.30 11.56 19.15
CA ALA A 343 23.68 10.45 19.88
C ALA A 343 24.00 9.10 19.23
N TRP A 344 24.04 9.07 17.89
CA TRP A 344 24.39 7.88 17.11
C TRP A 344 25.89 7.53 17.23
N LEU A 345 26.76 8.55 17.25
CA LEU A 345 28.20 8.36 17.50
C LEU A 345 28.48 7.82 18.92
N ALA A 346 27.72 8.27 19.93
CA ALA A 346 27.86 7.76 21.29
C ALA A 346 27.43 6.29 21.40
N SER A 347 26.32 5.92 20.76
CA SER A 347 25.83 4.52 20.71
C SER A 347 26.71 3.60 19.88
N ALA A 348 27.58 4.16 19.03
CA ALA A 348 28.51 3.44 18.17
C ALA A 348 29.82 3.01 18.85
N GLY A 349 30.15 3.61 20.01
CA GLY A 349 31.34 3.32 20.81
C GLY A 349 31.19 2.10 21.72
#